data_AF-A0A1I0J2F7-F1
#
_entry.id   AF-A0A1I0J2F7-F1
#
_cell.length_a   1.000
_cell.length_b   1.000
_cell.length_c   1.000
_cell.angle_alpha   90.00
_cell.angle_beta   90.00
_cell.angle_gamma   90.00
#
_symmetry.space_group_name_H-M   'P 1'
#
loop_
_entity.id
_entity.type
_entity.pdbx_description
1 polymer ?
#
loop_
_entity_poly.entity_id
_entity_poly.type
_entity_poly.pdbx_seq_one_letter_code
_entity_poly.pdbx_strand_id
1 'polypeptide(L)'
;MPHYPEGTVRALLETDLVTPATRDALAARQEAPTDYEPQFFDADTYRLLQAVAARIYPQPDRETPIALAPGVDARLLKGDADGWRYDSMPPDREAYRLGLGGINQAAQAQFQQSFLELDAPRQDQIMALLAAAEAPGENWRQLPQDRFFEEMLAELTEIYYAHPLAQEEIGYVGMADVPGWQRIALNELEPREPEER
;
A
#
# COMPACT_ATOMS: atom_id res chain seq x y z
N MET A 1 11.61 -16.67 7.50
CA MET A 1 10.16 -16.44 7.33
C MET A 1 9.63 -17.61 6.52
N PRO A 2 8.38 -18.03 6.76
CA PRO A 2 7.71 -19.02 5.93
C PRO A 2 7.81 -18.67 4.46
N HIS A 3 8.09 -19.67 3.61
CA HIS A 3 8.13 -19.48 2.17
C HIS A 3 7.10 -20.40 1.52
N TYR A 4 6.16 -19.81 0.80
CA TYR A 4 5.15 -20.56 0.05
C TYR A 4 5.54 -20.68 -1.43
N PRO A 5 5.14 -21.75 -2.13
CA PRO A 5 5.40 -21.86 -3.56
C PRO A 5 4.70 -20.74 -4.34
N GLU A 6 5.42 -20.12 -5.28
CA GLU A 6 4.83 -19.17 -6.22
C GLU A 6 3.70 -19.81 -7.03
N GLY A 7 2.70 -18.99 -7.39
CA GLY A 7 1.59 -19.40 -8.23
C GLY A 7 0.49 -20.18 -7.51
N THR A 8 0.64 -20.47 -6.22
CA THR A 8 -0.37 -21.20 -5.44
C THR A 8 -1.71 -20.45 -5.38
N VAL A 9 -1.69 -19.16 -5.03
CA VAL A 9 -2.90 -18.33 -4.99
C VAL A 9 -3.44 -18.07 -6.40
N ARG A 10 -2.59 -17.71 -7.37
CA ARG A 10 -3.05 -17.49 -8.75
C ARG A 10 -3.65 -18.74 -9.37
N ALA A 11 -3.14 -19.94 -9.06
CA ALA A 11 -3.75 -21.18 -9.52
C ALA A 11 -5.17 -21.37 -8.96
N LEU A 12 -5.45 -20.93 -7.73
CA LEU A 12 -6.80 -21.00 -7.16
C LEU A 12 -7.78 -20.06 -7.88
N LEU A 13 -7.30 -18.91 -8.39
CA LEU A 13 -8.11 -17.98 -9.19
C LEU A 13 -8.65 -18.60 -10.48
N GLU A 14 -8.14 -19.76 -10.91
CA GLU A 14 -8.60 -20.49 -12.10
C GLU A 14 -9.55 -21.67 -11.77
N THR A 15 -9.85 -21.89 -10.49
CA THR A 15 -10.68 -23.02 -10.03
C THR A 15 -12.10 -22.61 -9.67
N ASP A 16 -13.00 -23.58 -9.46
CA ASP A 16 -14.37 -23.34 -8.97
C ASP A 16 -14.42 -23.05 -7.45
N LEU A 17 -13.27 -22.94 -6.77
CA LEU A 17 -13.17 -22.64 -5.34
C LEU A 17 -13.31 -21.14 -5.02
N VAL A 18 -13.33 -20.28 -6.04
CA VAL A 18 -13.43 -18.82 -5.92
C VAL A 18 -14.70 -18.35 -6.62
N THR A 19 -15.57 -17.63 -5.91
CA THR A 19 -16.78 -17.05 -6.51
C THR A 19 -16.44 -16.09 -7.66
N PRO A 20 -17.33 -15.92 -8.65
CA PRO A 20 -17.09 -14.99 -9.76
C PRO A 20 -16.75 -13.56 -9.31
N ALA A 21 -17.46 -13.04 -8.30
CA ALA A 21 -17.21 -11.68 -7.79
C ALA A 21 -15.81 -11.51 -7.19
N THR A 22 -15.35 -12.49 -6.40
CA THR A 22 -14.01 -12.49 -5.83
C THR A 22 -12.94 -12.63 -6.91
N ARG A 23 -13.18 -13.49 -7.91
CA ARG A 23 -12.28 -13.66 -9.05
C ARG A 23 -12.13 -12.37 -9.85
N ASP A 24 -13.24 -11.73 -10.21
CA ASP A 24 -13.23 -10.47 -10.97
C ASP A 24 -12.45 -9.39 -10.22
N ALA A 25 -12.63 -9.26 -8.90
CA ALA A 25 -11.92 -8.29 -8.09
C ALA A 25 -10.41 -8.55 -7.99
N LEU A 26 -9.97 -9.80 -7.98
CA LEU A 26 -8.54 -10.16 -7.90
C LEU A 26 -7.87 -10.10 -9.28
N ALA A 27 -8.56 -10.55 -10.33
CA ALA A 27 -8.12 -10.41 -11.72
C ALA A 27 -7.93 -8.94 -12.09
N ALA A 28 -8.88 -8.06 -11.75
CA ALA A 28 -8.77 -6.62 -12.00
C ALA A 28 -7.53 -5.98 -11.34
N ARG A 29 -7.08 -6.49 -10.18
CA ARG A 29 -5.84 -6.02 -9.54
C ARG A 29 -4.60 -6.57 -10.23
N GLN A 30 -4.63 -7.84 -10.61
CA GLN A 30 -3.52 -8.50 -11.31
C GLN A 30 -3.27 -7.96 -12.71
N GLU A 31 -4.34 -7.57 -13.40
CA GLU A 31 -4.33 -7.04 -14.78
C GLU A 31 -4.29 -5.51 -14.82
N ALA A 32 -4.17 -4.85 -13.66
CA ALA A 32 -4.13 -3.39 -13.57
C ALA A 32 -2.99 -2.82 -14.44
N PRO A 33 -3.24 -1.77 -15.25
CA PRO A 33 -2.22 -1.21 -16.12
C PRO A 33 -1.02 -0.68 -15.33
N THR A 34 0.17 -0.90 -15.86
CA THR A 34 1.42 -0.36 -15.27
C THR A 34 1.60 1.13 -15.57
N ASP A 35 0.90 1.66 -16.57
CA ASP A 35 0.94 3.04 -17.05
C ASP A 35 -0.25 3.87 -16.54
N TYR A 36 -0.56 3.73 -15.25
CA TYR A 36 -1.63 4.50 -14.61
C TYR A 36 -1.40 6.01 -14.72
N GLU A 37 -2.38 6.71 -15.29
CA GLU A 37 -2.42 8.18 -15.34
C GLU A 37 -3.16 8.73 -14.10
N PRO A 38 -2.52 9.59 -13.28
CA PRO A 38 -3.14 10.14 -12.08
C PRO A 38 -4.31 11.06 -12.41
N GLN A 39 -5.37 10.97 -11.62
CA GLN A 39 -6.60 11.72 -11.82
C GLN A 39 -6.94 12.62 -10.63
N PHE A 40 -6.50 12.27 -9.42
CA PHE A 40 -6.65 13.13 -8.25
C PHE A 40 -5.47 14.08 -8.05
N PHE A 41 -4.24 13.54 -8.11
CA PHE A 41 -3.02 14.33 -8.02
C PHE A 41 -2.56 14.85 -9.39
N ASP A 42 -1.85 15.98 -9.38
CA ASP A 42 -1.01 16.34 -10.52
C ASP A 42 0.18 15.38 -10.66
N ALA A 43 0.83 15.40 -11.82
CA ALA A 43 1.93 14.49 -12.15
C ALA A 43 3.11 14.58 -11.18
N ASP A 44 3.42 15.76 -10.63
CA ASP A 44 4.56 15.95 -9.74
C ASP A 44 4.26 15.40 -8.34
N THR A 45 3.06 15.68 -7.83
CA THR A 45 2.59 15.16 -6.55
C THR A 45 2.40 13.64 -6.61
N TYR A 46 1.93 13.10 -7.72
CA TYR A 46 1.81 11.66 -7.92
C TYR A 46 3.19 10.97 -7.95
N ARG A 47 4.18 11.53 -8.66
CA ARG A 47 5.56 11.01 -8.63
C ARG A 47 6.15 11.05 -7.22
N LEU A 48 5.86 12.09 -6.45
CA LEU A 48 6.25 12.17 -5.04
C LEU A 48 5.61 11.04 -4.21
N LEU A 49 4.30 10.80 -4.38
CA LEU A 49 3.62 9.68 -3.73
C LEU A 49 4.24 8.33 -4.09
N GLN A 50 4.57 8.10 -5.37
CA GLN A 50 5.24 6.87 -5.80
C GLN A 50 6.59 6.68 -5.10
N ALA A 51 7.42 7.74 -5.05
CA ALA A 51 8.72 7.69 -4.39
C ALA A 51 8.58 7.43 -2.88
N VAL A 52 7.65 8.11 -2.21
CA VAL A 52 7.36 7.92 -0.78
C VAL A 52 6.88 6.49 -0.50
N ALA A 53 5.92 5.98 -1.29
CA ALA A 53 5.42 4.62 -1.15
C ALA A 53 6.54 3.58 -1.31
N ALA A 54 7.47 3.80 -2.25
CA ALA A 54 8.63 2.93 -2.47
C ALA A 54 9.68 2.97 -1.34
N ARG A 55 9.60 3.94 -0.40
CA ARG A 55 10.41 3.99 0.82
C ARG A 55 9.68 3.41 2.03
N ILE A 56 8.37 3.61 2.13
CA ILE A 56 7.54 3.05 3.21
C ILE A 56 7.40 1.53 3.05
N TYR A 57 7.16 1.08 1.81
CA TYR A 57 6.90 -0.32 1.49
C TYR A 57 7.85 -0.82 0.38
N PRO A 58 9.15 -0.99 0.69
CA PRO A 58 10.13 -1.45 -0.28
C PRO A 58 9.85 -2.90 -0.69
N GLN A 59 9.97 -3.19 -1.99
CA GLN A 59 9.72 -4.52 -2.57
C GLN A 59 10.97 -5.02 -3.31
N PRO A 60 12.11 -5.24 -2.61
CA PRO A 60 13.40 -5.49 -3.24
C PRO A 60 13.48 -6.84 -3.97
N ASP A 61 12.65 -7.81 -3.56
CA ASP A 61 12.68 -9.18 -4.08
C ASP A 61 11.78 -9.35 -5.33
N ARG A 62 11.09 -8.29 -5.77
CA ARG A 62 10.19 -8.32 -6.93
C ARG A 62 10.85 -7.71 -8.15
N GLU A 63 10.85 -8.44 -9.28
CA GLU A 63 11.27 -7.90 -10.58
C GLU A 63 10.38 -6.72 -11.00
N THR A 64 9.06 -6.88 -10.84
CA THR A 64 8.06 -5.83 -11.04
C THR A 64 7.33 -5.57 -9.72
N PRO A 65 7.61 -4.45 -9.03
CA PRO A 65 6.88 -4.08 -7.82
C PRO A 65 5.39 -3.88 -8.08
N ILE A 66 4.56 -4.26 -7.11
CA ILE A 66 3.13 -3.92 -7.08
C ILE A 66 3.02 -2.40 -6.94
N ALA A 67 2.33 -1.76 -7.88
CA ALA A 67 2.11 -0.31 -7.86
C ALA A 67 1.07 0.07 -6.81
N LEU A 68 1.50 0.75 -5.74
CA LEU A 68 0.62 1.13 -4.62
C LEU A 68 -0.06 2.49 -4.80
N ALA A 69 0.67 3.47 -5.36
CA ALA A 69 0.16 4.83 -5.56
C ALA A 69 -1.15 4.94 -6.38
N PRO A 70 -1.41 4.11 -7.43
CA PRO A 70 -2.69 4.13 -8.12
C PRO A 70 -3.90 3.91 -7.21
N GLY A 71 -3.79 3.02 -6.23
CA GLY A 71 -4.88 2.71 -5.29
C GLY A 71 -5.25 3.93 -4.44
N VAL A 72 -4.23 4.64 -3.94
CA VAL A 72 -4.39 5.88 -3.17
C VAL A 72 -5.04 6.99 -4.02
N ASP A 73 -4.53 7.24 -5.23
CA ASP A 73 -5.06 8.29 -6.12
C ASP A 73 -6.54 8.02 -6.48
N ALA A 74 -6.86 6.78 -6.87
CA ALA A 74 -8.22 6.39 -7.24
C ALA A 74 -9.19 6.48 -6.05
N ARG A 75 -8.78 6.05 -4.85
CA ARG A 75 -9.61 6.16 -3.64
C ARG A 75 -9.88 7.62 -3.29
N LEU A 76 -8.84 8.45 -3.27
CA LEU A 76 -8.96 9.88 -2.99
C LEU A 76 -9.82 10.60 -4.03
N LEU A 77 -9.71 10.24 -5.31
CA LEU A 77 -10.56 10.76 -6.38
C LEU A 77 -12.03 10.46 -6.11
N LYS A 78 -12.36 9.21 -5.78
CA LYS A 78 -13.72 8.77 -5.50
C LYS A 78 -14.27 9.36 -4.19
N GLY A 79 -13.37 9.66 -3.24
CA GLY A 79 -13.74 10.14 -1.91
C GLY A 79 -14.23 9.02 -0.99
N ASP A 80 -13.80 7.79 -1.26
CA ASP A 80 -14.06 6.65 -0.38
C ASP A 80 -13.24 6.77 0.90
N ALA A 81 -13.84 6.39 2.03
CA ALA A 81 -13.20 6.32 3.35
C ALA A 81 -13.68 5.06 4.07
N ASP A 82 -12.93 4.59 5.05
CA ASP A 82 -13.24 3.41 5.87
C ASP A 82 -14.33 3.66 6.93
N GLY A 83 -14.79 4.91 7.06
CA GLY A 83 -15.89 5.32 7.93
C GLY A 83 -15.47 5.84 9.30
N TRP A 84 -14.16 5.99 9.56
CA TRP A 84 -13.66 6.66 10.75
C TRP A 84 -12.49 7.59 10.39
N ARG A 85 -12.07 8.42 11.34
CA ARG A 85 -10.88 9.29 11.26
C ARG A 85 -10.54 9.78 12.66
N TYR A 86 -9.25 9.90 12.98
CA TYR A 86 -8.84 10.63 14.20
C TYR A 86 -9.42 12.04 14.22
N ASP A 87 -9.91 12.50 15.37
CA ASP A 87 -10.49 13.83 15.55
C ASP A 87 -9.48 14.96 15.26
N SER A 88 -8.20 14.70 15.50
CA SER A 88 -7.08 15.62 15.25
C SER A 88 -6.65 15.72 13.78
N MET A 89 -7.12 14.83 12.90
CA MET A 89 -6.71 14.81 11.50
C MET A 89 -7.62 15.68 10.63
N PRO A 90 -7.14 16.24 9.50
CA PRO A 90 -8.01 16.78 8.46
C PRO A 90 -8.58 15.64 7.59
N PRO A 91 -9.59 15.89 6.74
CA PRO A 91 -10.06 14.90 5.76
C PRO A 91 -8.95 14.39 4.84
N ASP A 92 -9.02 13.15 4.38
CA ASP A 92 -7.91 12.42 3.74
C ASP A 92 -7.28 13.16 2.55
N ARG A 93 -8.11 13.78 1.70
CA ARG A 93 -7.65 14.58 0.56
C ARG A 93 -6.75 15.74 0.98
N GLU A 94 -7.08 16.36 2.11
CA GLU A 94 -6.29 17.43 2.69
C GLU A 94 -5.07 16.87 3.43
N ALA A 95 -5.23 15.78 4.18
CA ALA A 95 -4.14 15.09 4.87
C ALA A 95 -3.02 14.69 3.90
N TYR A 96 -3.34 14.06 2.77
CA TYR A 96 -2.35 13.69 1.75
C TYR A 96 -1.65 14.89 1.11
N ARG A 97 -2.38 15.97 0.79
CA ARG A 97 -1.76 17.18 0.23
C ARG A 97 -0.81 17.85 1.23
N LEU A 98 -1.25 18.00 2.48
CA LEU A 98 -0.42 18.56 3.54
C LEU A 98 0.79 17.68 3.82
N GLY A 99 0.60 16.37 3.91
CA GLY A 99 1.66 15.44 4.28
C GLY A 99 2.70 15.23 3.18
N LEU A 100 2.30 15.07 1.91
CA LEU A 100 3.24 15.03 0.79
C LEU A 100 4.01 16.36 0.66
N GLY A 101 3.30 17.49 0.80
CA GLY A 101 3.95 18.80 0.86
C GLY A 101 4.93 18.94 2.05
N GLY A 102 4.57 18.38 3.20
CA GLY A 102 5.40 18.36 4.41
C GLY A 102 6.66 17.50 4.26
N ILE A 103 6.57 16.35 3.58
CA ILE A 103 7.73 15.52 3.23
C ILE A 103 8.69 16.31 2.32
N ASN A 104 8.16 17.04 1.33
CA ASN A 104 9.00 17.85 0.45
C ASN A 104 9.62 19.06 1.19
N GLN A 105 8.89 19.69 2.12
CA GLN A 105 9.43 20.73 3.00
C GLN A 105 10.56 20.19 3.89
N ALA A 106 10.41 18.96 4.41
CA ALA A 106 11.43 18.31 5.22
C ALA A 106 12.71 18.06 4.41
N ALA A 107 12.57 17.54 3.18
CA ALA A 107 13.69 17.37 2.24
C ALA A 107 14.39 18.70 1.96
N GLN A 108 13.63 19.76 1.67
CA GLN A 108 14.18 21.09 1.42
C GLN A 108 14.91 21.65 2.64
N ALA A 109 14.35 21.49 3.85
CA ALA A 109 14.96 22.00 5.07
C ALA A 109 16.29 21.28 5.40
N GLN A 110 16.34 19.96 5.25
CA GLN A 110 17.50 19.15 5.61
C GLN A 110 18.61 19.15 4.54
N PHE A 111 18.22 19.14 3.26
CA PHE A 111 19.15 18.89 2.15
C PHE A 111 19.15 19.96 1.07
N GLN A 112 18.28 20.98 1.17
CA GLN A 112 18.12 22.04 0.15
C GLN A 112 17.72 21.51 -1.24
N GLN A 113 17.07 20.35 -1.28
CA GLN A 113 16.60 19.68 -2.50
C GLN A 113 15.18 19.16 -2.27
N SER A 114 14.43 18.97 -3.36
CA SER A 114 13.15 18.25 -3.28
C SER A 114 13.37 16.77 -2.95
N PHE A 115 12.36 16.11 -2.38
CA PHE A 115 12.45 14.69 -2.01
C PHE A 115 12.80 13.78 -3.20
N LEU A 116 12.32 14.14 -4.40
CA LEU A 116 12.57 13.40 -5.64
C LEU A 116 14.02 13.53 -6.16
N GLU A 117 14.75 14.55 -5.71
CA GLU A 117 16.15 14.77 -6.10
C GLU A 117 17.15 14.14 -5.12
N LEU A 118 16.66 13.60 -4.00
CA LEU A 118 17.48 12.90 -3.00
C LEU A 118 17.83 11.48 -3.47
N ASP A 119 19.00 11.01 -3.04
CA ASP A 119 19.33 9.58 -3.14
C ASP A 119 18.55 8.76 -2.10
N ALA A 120 18.51 7.44 -2.30
CA ALA A 120 17.75 6.53 -1.45
C ALA A 120 18.04 6.69 0.06
N PRO A 121 19.31 6.75 0.52
CA PRO A 121 19.59 6.92 1.95
C PRO A 121 19.07 8.24 2.53
N ARG A 122 19.10 9.34 1.76
CA ARG A 122 18.55 10.63 2.21
C ARG A 122 17.03 10.63 2.21
N GLN A 123 16.39 9.97 1.25
CA GLN A 123 14.95 9.74 1.29
C GLN A 123 14.55 8.95 2.55
N ASP A 124 15.28 7.87 2.87
CA ASP A 124 15.06 7.07 4.08
C ASP A 124 15.20 7.92 5.35
N GLN A 125 16.17 8.84 5.39
CA GLN A 125 16.33 9.76 6.52
C GLN A 125 15.12 10.69 6.70
N ILE A 126 14.54 11.22 5.62
CA ILE A 126 13.32 12.03 5.70
C ILE A 126 12.14 11.18 6.20
N MET A 127 11.99 9.95 5.69
CA MET A 127 10.93 9.05 6.13
C MET A 127 11.09 8.64 7.60
N ALA A 128 12.32 8.44 8.07
CA ALA A 128 12.61 8.17 9.47
C ALA A 128 12.25 9.36 10.38
N LEU A 129 12.54 10.59 9.95
CA LEU A 129 12.12 11.79 10.68
C LEU A 129 10.59 11.91 10.75
N LEU A 130 9.88 11.62 9.65
CA LEU A 130 8.41 11.61 9.64
C LEU A 130 7.86 10.55 10.60
N ALA A 131 8.39 9.33 10.56
CA ALA A 131 7.97 8.25 11.44
C ALA A 131 8.25 8.55 12.93
N ALA A 132 9.28 9.34 13.23
CA ALA A 132 9.59 9.83 14.57
C ALA A 132 8.79 11.08 14.98
N ALA A 133 7.94 11.62 14.08
CA ALA A 133 7.25 12.90 14.24
C ALA A 133 8.18 14.11 14.45
N GLU A 134 9.37 14.06 13.85
CA GLU A 134 10.44 15.07 13.94
C GLU A 134 10.74 15.76 12.59
N ALA A 135 9.95 15.48 11.53
CA ALA A 135 10.17 16.09 10.23
C ALA A 135 9.94 17.61 10.30
N PRO A 136 10.89 18.45 9.83
CA PRO A 136 10.68 19.88 9.77
C PRO A 136 9.70 20.25 8.65
N GLY A 137 8.94 21.31 8.83
CA GLY A 137 7.98 21.80 7.84
C GLY A 137 6.79 22.51 8.45
N GLU A 138 6.25 23.51 7.75
CA GLU A 138 5.11 24.29 8.20
C GLU A 138 3.80 23.51 8.14
N ASN A 139 3.69 22.58 7.19
CA ASN A 139 2.48 21.76 7.02
C ASN A 139 2.20 20.90 8.26
N TRP A 140 3.25 20.46 8.97
CA TRP A 140 3.13 19.66 10.19
C TRP A 140 2.52 20.41 11.38
N ARG A 141 2.36 21.74 11.29
CA ARG A 141 1.59 22.51 12.29
C ARG A 141 0.08 22.27 12.17
N GLN A 142 -0.36 21.75 11.02
CA GLN A 142 -1.77 21.51 10.68
C GLN A 142 -2.08 20.00 10.55
N LEU A 143 -1.05 19.15 10.55
CA LEU A 143 -1.16 17.73 10.33
C LEU A 143 -0.26 16.98 11.33
N PRO A 144 -0.83 16.21 12.27
CA PRO A 144 -0.05 15.34 13.14
C PRO A 144 0.75 14.31 12.32
N GLN A 145 2.07 14.35 12.46
CA GLN A 145 3.01 13.54 11.67
C GLN A 145 2.87 12.04 11.90
N ASP A 146 2.80 11.66 13.18
CA ASP A 146 2.64 10.28 13.64
C ASP A 146 1.37 9.66 13.05
N ARG A 147 0.24 10.37 13.14
CA ARG A 147 -1.04 9.91 12.59
C ARG A 147 -1.02 9.85 11.07
N PHE A 148 -0.48 10.86 10.40
CA PHE A 148 -0.37 10.82 8.95
C PHE A 148 0.50 9.65 8.46
N PHE A 149 1.62 9.39 9.14
CA PHE A 149 2.48 8.26 8.81
C PHE A 149 1.77 6.91 9.06
N GLU A 150 1.06 6.78 10.18
CA GLU A 150 0.25 5.60 10.53
C GLU A 150 -0.82 5.32 9.45
N GLU A 151 -1.62 6.33 9.08
CA GLU A 151 -2.65 6.23 8.04
C GLU A 151 -2.05 5.83 6.68
N MET A 152 -0.94 6.46 6.26
CA MET A 152 -0.31 6.14 4.98
C MET A 152 0.27 4.71 4.99
N LEU A 153 0.92 4.29 6.08
CA LEU A 153 1.44 2.94 6.21
C LEU A 153 0.31 1.91 6.16
N ALA A 154 -0.80 2.16 6.86
CA ALA A 154 -1.98 1.30 6.84
C ALA A 154 -2.56 1.18 5.43
N GLU A 155 -2.85 2.30 4.77
CA GLU A 155 -3.42 2.33 3.42
C GLU A 155 -2.52 1.61 2.39
N LEU A 156 -1.21 1.87 2.42
CA LEU A 156 -0.25 1.20 1.52
C LEU A 156 -0.18 -0.32 1.79
N THR A 157 -0.26 -0.72 3.06
CA THR A 157 -0.25 -2.15 3.46
C THR A 157 -1.52 -2.85 2.99
N GLU A 158 -2.69 -2.21 3.12
CA GLU A 158 -3.96 -2.74 2.63
C GLU A 158 -3.94 -2.90 1.11
N ILE A 159 -3.48 -1.90 0.36
CA ILE A 159 -3.35 -1.97 -1.09
C ILE A 159 -2.41 -3.11 -1.50
N TYR A 160 -1.28 -3.27 -0.78
CA TYR A 160 -0.32 -4.34 -1.05
C TYR A 160 -0.94 -5.73 -0.86
N TYR A 161 -1.50 -6.02 0.32
CA TYR A 161 -2.05 -7.35 0.64
C TYR A 161 -3.41 -7.64 -0.02
N ALA A 162 -4.07 -6.63 -0.61
CA ALA A 162 -5.19 -6.86 -1.53
C ALA A 162 -4.75 -7.48 -2.86
N HIS A 163 -3.45 -7.44 -3.22
CA HIS A 163 -2.93 -7.94 -4.48
C HIS A 163 -2.65 -9.46 -4.42
N PRO A 164 -3.06 -10.27 -5.43
CA PRO A 164 -2.83 -11.72 -5.43
C PRO A 164 -1.37 -12.12 -5.24
N LEU A 165 -0.44 -11.39 -5.86
CA LEU A 165 0.99 -11.67 -5.70
C LEU A 165 1.49 -11.48 -4.27
N ALA A 166 0.93 -10.57 -3.49
CA ALA A 166 1.29 -10.39 -2.07
C ALA A 166 0.67 -11.48 -1.20
N GLN A 167 -0.54 -11.92 -1.55
CA GLN A 167 -1.21 -13.03 -0.88
C GLN A 167 -0.42 -14.34 -1.05
N GLU A 168 0.21 -14.56 -2.21
CA GLU A 168 1.11 -15.71 -2.42
C GLU A 168 2.29 -15.74 -1.46
N GLU A 169 2.90 -14.58 -1.16
CA GLU A 169 4.07 -14.50 -0.28
C GLU A 169 3.78 -15.03 1.12
N ILE A 170 2.54 -14.86 1.59
CA ILE A 170 2.11 -15.26 2.92
C ILE A 170 1.25 -16.54 2.90
N GLY A 171 1.10 -17.19 1.74
CA GLY A 171 0.29 -18.39 1.58
C GLY A 171 -1.21 -18.16 1.84
N TYR A 172 -1.67 -16.91 1.74
CA TYR A 172 -3.04 -16.56 2.04
C TYR A 172 -3.97 -17.03 0.94
N VAL A 173 -4.89 -17.93 1.27
CA VAL A 173 -5.88 -18.47 0.33
C VAL A 173 -7.33 -18.18 0.73
N GLY A 174 -7.54 -17.17 1.60
CA GLY A 174 -8.86 -16.79 2.12
C GLY A 174 -9.88 -16.39 1.05
N MET A 175 -9.43 -16.06 -0.16
CA MET A 175 -10.29 -15.78 -1.32
C MET A 175 -10.98 -17.01 -1.90
N ALA A 176 -10.53 -18.22 -1.57
CA ALA A 176 -11.16 -19.47 -1.99
C ALA A 176 -12.41 -19.75 -1.14
N ASP A 177 -13.44 -18.94 -1.37
CA ASP A 177 -14.67 -18.82 -0.59
C ASP A 177 -15.72 -19.92 -0.84
N VAL A 178 -15.48 -20.83 -1.80
CA VAL A 178 -16.38 -21.96 -2.14
C VAL A 178 -15.66 -23.29 -1.90
N PRO A 179 -16.26 -24.30 -1.21
CA PRO A 179 -17.60 -24.34 -0.62
C PRO A 179 -17.68 -23.75 0.80
N GLY A 180 -16.85 -22.76 1.13
CA GLY A 180 -16.61 -22.29 2.50
C GLY A 180 -15.54 -23.12 3.23
N TRP A 181 -15.21 -22.71 4.45
CA TRP A 181 -14.16 -23.29 5.30
C TRP A 181 -14.75 -24.31 6.29
N GLN A 182 -14.25 -25.54 6.28
CA GLN A 182 -14.70 -26.68 7.07
C GLN A 182 -13.73 -27.05 8.19
N ARG A 183 -12.43 -26.82 7.98
CA ARG A 183 -11.37 -26.98 8.98
C ARG A 183 -11.38 -25.79 9.93
N ILE A 184 -11.78 -26.03 11.18
CA ILE A 184 -11.93 -24.99 12.22
C ILE A 184 -11.01 -25.21 13.42
N ALA A 185 -10.27 -26.31 13.47
CA ALA A 185 -9.32 -26.59 14.54
C ALA A 185 -8.00 -25.86 14.30
N LEU A 186 -7.25 -25.64 15.38
CA LEU A 186 -5.97 -24.95 15.31
C LEU A 186 -4.98 -25.72 14.44
N ASN A 187 -4.37 -25.03 13.47
CA ASN A 187 -3.39 -25.59 12.52
C ASN A 187 -3.93 -26.72 11.63
N GLU A 188 -5.24 -26.83 11.44
CA GLU A 188 -5.81 -27.69 10.39
C GLU A 188 -5.92 -26.92 9.08
N LEU A 189 -5.21 -27.39 8.06
CA LEU A 189 -5.27 -26.85 6.71
C LEU A 189 -6.37 -27.54 5.88
N GLU A 190 -7.10 -26.76 5.09
CA GLU A 190 -7.88 -27.25 3.96
C GLU A 190 -6.96 -27.81 2.87
N PRO A 191 -7.43 -28.76 2.05
CA PRO A 191 -6.64 -29.31 0.93
C PRO A 191 -6.16 -28.26 -0.09
N ARG A 192 -6.74 -27.07 -0.08
CA ARG A 192 -6.40 -25.94 -0.97
C ARG A 192 -5.41 -24.95 -0.36
N GLU A 193 -5.11 -25.09 0.93
CA GLU A 193 -4.10 -24.27 1.60
C GLU A 193 -2.70 -24.80 1.25
N PRO A 194 -1.75 -23.91 0.88
CA PRO A 194 -0.38 -24.32 0.59
C PRO A 194 0.36 -24.67 1.88
N GLU A 195 1.24 -25.67 1.81
CA GLU A 195 2.18 -25.97 2.90
C GLU A 195 3.41 -25.06 2.81
N GLU A 196 3.92 -24.64 3.97
CA GLU A 196 5.20 -23.93 4.11
C GLU A 196 6.36 -24.81 3.62
N ARG A 197 7.33 -24.21 2.92
CA ARG A 197 8.59 -24.86 2.52
C ARG A 197 9.74 -24.55 3.46
#